data_AF-A0A946S168-F1
#
_entry.id   AF-A0A946S168-F1
#
_cell.length_a   1.000
_cell.length_b   1.000
_cell.length_c   1.000
_cell.angle_alpha   90.00
_cell.angle_beta   90.00
_cell.angle_gamma   90.00
#
_symmetry.space_group_name_H-M   'P 1'
#
loop_
_entity.id
_entity.type
_entity.pdbx_description
1 polymer ?
#
loop_
_entity_poly.entity_id
_entity_poly.type
_entity_poly.pdbx_seq_one_letter_code
_entity_poly.pdbx_strand_id
1 'polypeptide(L)'
;MGKSGDAADQNVLGTTGNSIRGTVVSVPEPAEQLTSGLAENGNGNFHPDGSRIIFQSNRDGKWQIYELNLTDMSELRLHESDFIEENPVWTSDGNSILFVSSPEGDDEWNRDIMMFTPELTDLKSVTNSPGDDWYPVIMNQDYFVFLSERDSNVDLPVHVRANSVYLANLNGGTPTFLSGTSDDFKAPTVINDENILVLNKDDQIVLYDLTTRISQAVSPAEIVCGSSDFSNEKSWIVFTGSNETGDLLYILDTKEGVYQEINTGFVNLNNPRFSPDSKWLLFGAEVDGHFQLFRLSIASL
;
A
#
# COMPACT_ATOMS: atom_id res chain seq x y z
N MET A 1 -39.79 -31.81 -14.08
CA MET A 1 -39.38 -30.54 -14.73
C MET A 1 -39.15 -29.52 -13.63
N GLY A 2 -38.01 -28.85 -13.65
CA GLY A 2 -37.64 -27.81 -12.67
C GLY A 2 -36.33 -28.16 -11.97
N LYS A 3 -35.23 -27.70 -12.57
CA LYS A 3 -33.84 -27.89 -12.14
C LYS A 3 -33.60 -27.14 -10.82
N SER A 4 -33.02 -27.80 -9.81
CA SER A 4 -32.31 -27.11 -8.73
C SER A 4 -31.00 -26.58 -9.32
N GLY A 5 -30.82 -25.26 -9.26
CA GLY A 5 -29.57 -24.63 -9.67
C GLY A 5 -28.47 -24.97 -8.66
N ASP A 6 -27.34 -25.43 -9.18
CA ASP A 6 -26.08 -25.47 -8.45
C ASP A 6 -25.69 -24.03 -8.10
N ALA A 7 -25.63 -23.73 -6.80
CA ALA A 7 -24.86 -22.60 -6.30
C ALA A 7 -23.41 -23.05 -6.30
N ALA A 8 -22.58 -22.39 -7.11
CA ALA A 8 -21.13 -22.58 -7.06
C ALA A 8 -20.62 -22.09 -5.70
N ASP A 9 -19.94 -22.96 -4.96
CA ASP A 9 -19.05 -22.60 -3.85
C ASP A 9 -17.92 -21.70 -4.41
N GLN A 10 -18.09 -20.39 -4.32
CA GLN A 10 -17.04 -19.40 -4.53
C GLN A 10 -16.41 -19.10 -3.17
N ASN A 11 -15.59 -20.04 -2.69
CA ASN A 11 -14.80 -19.85 -1.48
C ASN A 11 -13.49 -19.16 -1.88
N VAL A 12 -13.41 -17.84 -1.75
CA VAL A 12 -12.18 -17.06 -2.04
C VAL A 12 -11.02 -17.47 -1.12
N LEU A 13 -11.31 -18.19 -0.03
CA LEU A 13 -10.33 -18.68 0.97
C LEU A 13 -9.85 -20.12 0.72
N GLY A 14 -9.98 -20.62 -0.51
CA GLY A 14 -9.71 -22.00 -0.89
C GLY A 14 -8.23 -22.41 -0.88
N THR A 15 -7.61 -22.58 0.29
CA THR A 15 -6.44 -23.47 0.42
C THR A 15 -6.49 -24.26 1.73
N THR A 16 -6.93 -25.50 1.63
CA THR A 16 -6.76 -26.49 2.70
C THR A 16 -5.31 -26.99 2.71
N GLY A 17 -4.51 -26.48 3.66
CA GLY A 17 -3.38 -27.21 4.26
C GLY A 17 -2.28 -27.78 3.35
N ASN A 18 -2.05 -27.21 2.17
CA ASN A 18 -0.92 -27.60 1.33
C ASN A 18 0.27 -26.68 1.60
N SER A 19 1.45 -27.28 1.77
CA SER A 19 2.73 -26.56 1.85
C SER A 19 2.86 -25.60 0.67
N ILE A 20 2.96 -24.30 0.94
CA ILE A 20 3.28 -23.29 -0.06
C ILE A 20 4.65 -23.65 -0.64
N ARG A 21 4.76 -23.78 -1.97
CA ARG A 21 6.02 -24.13 -2.64
C ARG A 21 6.56 -22.92 -3.38
N GLY A 22 7.69 -22.40 -2.93
CA GLY A 22 8.42 -21.33 -3.61
C GLY A 22 9.10 -21.84 -4.88
N THR A 23 9.07 -21.02 -5.93
CA THR A 23 9.98 -21.16 -7.08
C THR A 23 10.78 -19.88 -7.21
N VAL A 24 12.11 -19.99 -7.23
CA VAL A 24 12.97 -18.84 -7.49
C VAL A 24 12.90 -18.53 -8.99
N VAL A 25 12.45 -17.33 -9.34
CA VAL A 25 12.44 -16.87 -10.72
C VAL A 25 13.46 -15.75 -10.86
N SER A 26 14.43 -15.97 -11.74
CA SER A 26 15.34 -14.91 -12.15
C SER A 26 14.56 -13.83 -12.90
N VAL A 27 14.67 -12.59 -12.44
CA VAL A 27 14.09 -11.45 -13.14
C VAL A 27 14.62 -11.37 -14.57
N PRO A 28 13.77 -11.03 -15.55
CA PRO A 28 14.17 -11.05 -16.95
C PRO A 28 15.15 -9.92 -17.29
N GLU A 29 15.04 -8.80 -16.57
CA GLU A 29 15.73 -7.54 -16.81
C GLU A 29 16.08 -6.87 -15.46
N PRO A 30 17.14 -6.04 -15.39
CA PRO A 30 17.46 -5.26 -14.20
C PRO A 30 16.36 -4.24 -13.89
N ALA A 31 16.17 -3.90 -12.62
CA ALA A 31 15.26 -2.83 -12.24
C ALA A 31 15.78 -1.47 -12.76
N GLU A 32 14.86 -0.65 -13.24
CA GLU A 32 15.09 0.72 -13.69
C GLU A 32 14.97 1.67 -12.50
N GLN A 33 16.00 2.47 -12.26
CA GLN A 33 15.98 3.52 -11.25
C GLN A 33 15.17 4.73 -11.76
N LEU A 34 14.18 5.16 -10.98
CA LEU A 34 13.26 6.23 -11.34
C LEU A 34 13.61 7.57 -10.66
N THR A 35 14.17 7.53 -9.46
CA THR A 35 14.63 8.72 -8.74
C THR A 35 16.09 8.60 -8.34
N SER A 36 16.79 9.72 -8.15
CA SER A 36 18.20 9.73 -7.75
C SER A 36 18.53 10.94 -6.88
N GLY A 37 19.69 10.90 -6.22
CA GLY A 37 20.20 11.98 -5.39
C GLY A 37 20.28 11.61 -3.91
N LEU A 38 20.43 12.63 -3.07
CA LEU A 38 20.60 12.48 -1.62
C LEU A 38 19.29 12.67 -0.85
N ALA A 39 18.19 12.93 -1.56
CA ALA A 39 16.88 12.99 -0.96
C ALA A 39 16.32 11.58 -0.82
N GLU A 40 15.56 11.37 0.24
CA GLU A 40 14.75 10.18 0.43
C GLU A 40 13.51 10.27 -0.47
N ASN A 41 13.23 9.21 -1.21
CA ASN A 41 12.05 9.08 -2.07
C ASN A 41 11.38 7.73 -1.75
N GLY A 42 10.09 7.76 -1.43
CA GLY A 42 9.39 6.55 -0.98
C GLY A 42 7.87 6.61 -1.20
N ASN A 43 7.19 5.54 -0.78
CA ASN A 43 5.72 5.41 -0.85
C ASN A 43 5.13 5.78 -2.23
N GLY A 44 5.81 5.35 -3.30
CA GLY A 44 5.36 5.63 -4.66
C GLY A 44 4.09 4.85 -5.03
N ASN A 45 3.18 5.49 -5.77
CA ASN A 45 1.98 4.85 -6.34
C ASN A 45 1.79 5.28 -7.80
N PHE A 46 1.41 4.33 -8.67
CA PHE A 46 1.06 4.65 -10.04
C PHE A 46 -0.23 5.47 -10.09
N HIS A 47 -0.28 6.43 -11.02
CA HIS A 47 -1.55 6.98 -11.48
C HIS A 47 -2.37 5.89 -12.19
N PRO A 48 -3.73 5.89 -12.11
CA PRO A 48 -4.57 4.83 -12.70
C PRO A 48 -4.37 4.60 -14.20
N ASP A 49 -3.91 5.61 -14.96
CA ASP A 49 -3.57 5.46 -16.39
C ASP A 49 -2.16 4.87 -16.65
N GLY A 50 -1.36 4.66 -15.60
CA GLY A 50 -0.01 4.11 -15.67
C GLY A 50 1.07 5.04 -16.22
N SER A 51 0.76 6.30 -16.54
CA SER A 51 1.70 7.24 -17.16
C SER A 51 2.52 8.07 -16.16
N ARG A 52 2.11 8.08 -14.89
CA ARG A 52 2.68 8.92 -13.83
C ARG A 52 2.83 8.13 -12.53
N ILE A 53 3.71 8.58 -11.66
CA ILE A 53 3.88 8.08 -10.30
C ILE A 53 3.79 9.26 -9.34
N ILE A 54 2.98 9.15 -8.30
CA ILE A 54 3.06 10.05 -7.14
C ILE A 54 3.91 9.41 -6.06
N PHE A 55 4.65 10.23 -5.32
CA PHE A 55 5.54 9.75 -4.27
C PHE A 55 5.83 10.87 -3.27
N GLN A 56 6.36 10.52 -2.10
CA GLN A 56 6.86 11.50 -1.14
C GLN A 56 8.37 11.69 -1.30
N SER A 57 8.84 12.93 -1.15
CA SER A 57 10.27 13.25 -1.12
C SER A 57 10.59 14.33 -0.10
N ASN A 58 11.75 14.21 0.55
CA ASN A 58 12.25 15.22 1.49
C ASN A 58 13.27 16.20 0.87
N ARG A 59 13.38 16.24 -0.46
CA ARG A 59 14.38 17.05 -1.19
C ARG A 59 14.33 18.56 -0.91
N ASP A 60 13.18 19.05 -0.44
CA ASP A 60 12.95 20.46 -0.07
C ASP A 60 13.06 20.70 1.44
N GLY A 61 13.63 19.75 2.20
CA GLY A 61 13.89 19.86 3.64
C GLY A 61 12.87 19.14 4.54
N LYS A 62 11.68 18.81 4.01
CA LYS A 62 10.66 17.98 4.67
C LYS A 62 9.87 17.17 3.65
N TRP A 63 9.17 16.13 4.09
CA TRP A 63 8.35 15.31 3.21
C TRP A 63 7.25 16.14 2.55
N GLN A 64 7.22 16.10 1.23
CA GLN A 64 6.23 16.72 0.37
C GLN A 64 5.85 15.74 -0.75
N ILE A 65 4.70 15.95 -1.37
CA ILE A 65 4.22 15.10 -2.47
C ILE A 65 4.71 15.60 -3.83
N TYR A 66 5.28 14.67 -4.59
CA TYR A 66 5.79 14.88 -5.94
C TYR A 66 5.10 13.95 -6.92
N GLU A 67 5.07 14.38 -8.17
CA GLU A 67 4.68 13.58 -9.32
C GLU A 67 5.88 13.40 -10.26
N LEU A 68 6.08 12.18 -10.74
CA LEU A 68 7.03 11.78 -11.77
C LEU A 68 6.26 11.37 -13.02
N ASN A 69 6.57 12.01 -14.15
CA ASN A 69 6.08 11.61 -15.46
C ASN A 69 6.97 10.50 -16.05
N LEU A 70 6.39 9.35 -16.40
CA LEU A 70 7.17 8.20 -16.89
C LEU A 70 7.57 8.28 -18.37
N THR A 71 7.10 9.29 -19.10
CA THR A 71 7.43 9.49 -20.53
C THR A 71 8.70 10.31 -20.69
N ASP A 72 8.83 11.40 -19.94
CA ASP A 72 9.97 12.33 -20.04
C ASP A 72 10.82 12.41 -18.76
N MET A 73 10.46 11.64 -17.73
CA MET A 73 11.12 11.60 -16.42
C MET A 73 11.13 12.95 -15.71
N SER A 74 10.21 13.85 -16.05
CA SER A 74 10.06 15.12 -15.35
C SER A 74 9.43 14.92 -13.98
N GLU A 75 9.91 15.68 -13.00
CA GLU A 75 9.42 15.65 -11.63
C GLU A 75 8.90 17.04 -11.24
N LEU A 76 7.75 17.09 -10.58
CA LEU A 76 7.17 18.33 -10.07
C LEU A 76 6.58 18.13 -8.68
N ARG A 77 6.67 19.16 -7.84
CA ARG A 77 6.00 19.21 -6.55
C ARG A 77 4.53 19.57 -6.78
N LEU A 78 3.62 18.80 -6.21
CA LEU A 78 2.18 18.95 -6.48
C LEU A 78 1.52 20.06 -5.66
N HIS A 79 2.03 20.31 -4.46
CA HIS A 79 1.44 21.26 -3.52
C HIS A 79 2.54 21.92 -2.67
N GLU A 80 2.39 23.22 -2.39
CA GLU A 80 3.27 23.96 -1.49
C GLU A 80 2.59 24.09 -0.13
N SER A 81 3.23 23.53 0.89
CA SER A 81 2.67 23.45 2.25
C SER A 81 3.76 23.60 3.30
N ASP A 82 3.36 24.16 4.44
CA ASP A 82 4.17 24.17 5.66
C ASP A 82 4.04 22.86 6.46
N PHE A 83 3.19 21.92 6.03
CA PHE A 83 2.97 20.63 6.68
C PHE A 83 3.93 19.57 6.13
N ILE A 84 4.12 18.49 6.89
CA ILE A 84 4.73 17.24 6.43
C ILE A 84 3.64 16.44 5.70
N GLU A 85 3.92 16.00 4.47
CA GLU A 85 2.97 15.27 3.62
C GLU A 85 3.51 13.90 3.22
N GLU A 86 2.76 12.83 3.48
CA GLU A 86 3.23 11.44 3.36
C GLU A 86 2.16 10.48 2.81
N ASN A 87 2.59 9.27 2.41
CA ASN A 87 1.74 8.17 1.93
C ASN A 87 0.71 8.56 0.84
N PRO A 88 1.13 9.14 -0.29
CA PRO A 88 0.21 9.61 -1.30
C PRO A 88 -0.42 8.43 -2.10
N VAL A 89 -1.72 8.52 -2.40
CA VAL A 89 -2.44 7.58 -3.26
C VAL A 89 -3.44 8.32 -4.17
N TRP A 90 -3.56 7.90 -5.43
CA TRP A 90 -4.52 8.46 -6.37
C TRP A 90 -5.91 7.89 -6.13
N THR A 91 -6.94 8.73 -6.25
CA THR A 91 -8.34 8.29 -6.41
C THR A 91 -8.48 7.38 -7.64
N SER A 92 -9.48 6.49 -7.64
CA SER A 92 -9.67 5.53 -8.74
C SER A 92 -9.87 6.18 -10.11
N ASP A 93 -10.37 7.41 -10.14
CA ASP A 93 -10.56 8.21 -11.36
C ASP A 93 -9.32 9.00 -11.79
N GLY A 94 -8.26 9.04 -10.96
CA GLY A 94 -7.01 9.73 -11.23
C GLY A 94 -7.07 11.26 -11.09
N ASN A 95 -8.17 11.82 -10.59
CA ASN A 95 -8.34 13.28 -10.53
C ASN A 95 -7.85 13.89 -9.22
N SER A 96 -7.75 13.11 -8.15
CA SER A 96 -7.38 13.59 -6.83
C SER A 96 -6.39 12.67 -6.15
N ILE A 97 -5.68 13.20 -5.15
CA ILE A 97 -4.69 12.49 -4.36
C ILE A 97 -5.12 12.56 -2.90
N LEU A 98 -5.12 11.41 -2.23
CA LEU A 98 -5.12 11.35 -0.77
C LEU A 98 -3.69 11.31 -0.24
N PHE A 99 -3.42 11.99 0.85
CA PHE A 99 -2.15 11.92 1.56
C PHE A 99 -2.34 12.24 3.04
N VAL A 100 -1.42 11.78 3.86
CA VAL A 100 -1.34 12.12 5.29
C VAL A 100 -0.70 13.48 5.42
N SER A 101 -1.27 14.37 6.24
CA SER A 101 -0.75 15.70 6.52
C SER A 101 -0.60 15.91 8.02
N SER A 102 0.55 16.44 8.45
CA SER A 102 0.80 16.77 9.86
C SER A 102 1.66 18.02 10.05
N PRO A 103 1.50 18.74 11.18
CA PRO A 103 2.38 19.86 11.51
C PRO A 103 3.85 19.43 11.61
N GLU A 104 4.77 20.37 11.40
CA GLU A 104 6.20 20.16 11.61
C GLU A 104 6.55 20.31 13.10
N GLY A 105 7.19 19.31 13.72
CA GLY A 105 7.66 19.35 15.13
C GLY A 105 7.42 18.05 15.92
N ASP A 106 7.98 17.99 17.12
CA ASP A 106 8.00 16.77 17.97
C ASP A 106 6.76 16.63 18.88
N ASP A 107 6.00 17.70 19.07
CA ASP A 107 4.91 17.76 20.03
C ASP A 107 3.56 17.63 19.31
N GLU A 108 3.00 16.42 19.39
CA GLU A 108 1.65 16.04 18.94
C GLU A 108 1.48 15.97 17.42
N TRP A 109 1.98 14.88 16.83
CA TRP A 109 1.50 14.40 15.55
C TRP A 109 -0.04 14.27 15.64
N ASN A 110 -0.72 15.12 14.88
CA ASN A 110 -2.14 15.04 14.60
C ASN A 110 -2.24 14.86 13.09
N ARG A 111 -2.01 13.61 12.67
CA ARG A 111 -2.04 13.20 11.27
C ARG A 111 -3.48 13.04 10.85
N ASP A 112 -3.87 13.82 9.86
CA ASP A 112 -5.15 13.70 9.20
C ASP A 112 -4.93 13.42 7.72
N ILE A 113 -5.91 12.80 7.09
CA ILE A 113 -5.87 12.52 5.65
C ILE A 113 -6.52 13.69 4.93
N MET A 114 -5.76 14.25 4.00
CA MET A 114 -6.17 15.33 3.11
C MET A 114 -6.44 14.77 1.71
N MET A 115 -7.31 15.44 0.96
CA MET A 115 -7.51 15.23 -0.46
C MET A 115 -7.16 16.50 -1.23
N PHE A 116 -6.30 16.38 -2.23
CA PHE A 116 -5.94 17.46 -3.14
C PHE A 116 -6.33 17.13 -4.57
N THR A 117 -6.92 18.09 -5.27
CA THR A 117 -7.26 18.01 -6.70
C THR A 117 -6.37 19.00 -7.46
N PRO A 118 -5.28 18.54 -8.10
CA PRO A 118 -4.28 19.42 -8.71
C PRO A 118 -4.85 20.44 -9.69
N GLU A 119 -5.76 19.99 -10.56
CA GLU A 119 -6.37 20.78 -11.63
C GLU A 119 -7.28 21.91 -11.11
N LEU A 120 -7.83 21.74 -9.91
CA LEU A 120 -8.68 22.73 -9.25
C LEU A 120 -7.93 23.52 -8.17
N THR A 121 -6.72 23.08 -7.82
CA THR A 121 -5.98 23.56 -6.63
C THR A 121 -6.85 23.51 -5.36
N ASP A 122 -7.72 22.51 -5.29
CA ASP A 122 -8.66 22.33 -4.17
C ASP A 122 -8.06 21.36 -3.15
N LEU A 123 -7.99 21.79 -1.90
CA LEU A 123 -7.46 21.01 -0.78
C LEU A 123 -8.53 20.93 0.31
N LYS A 124 -8.87 19.70 0.73
CA LYS A 124 -9.83 19.48 1.81
C LYS A 124 -9.38 18.35 2.73
N SER A 125 -9.70 18.46 4.01
CA SER A 125 -9.56 17.34 4.95
C SER A 125 -10.68 16.33 4.70
N VAL A 126 -10.34 15.04 4.64
CA VAL A 126 -11.30 13.93 4.53
C VAL A 126 -11.40 13.13 5.83
N THR A 127 -10.42 13.27 6.72
CA THR A 127 -10.53 12.86 8.13
C THR A 127 -10.17 14.02 9.06
N ASN A 128 -10.69 13.95 10.29
CA ASN A 128 -10.42 14.89 11.37
C ASN A 128 -10.61 14.15 12.69
N SER A 129 -9.50 13.78 13.30
CA SER A 129 -9.48 12.84 14.43
C SER A 129 -8.38 13.24 15.42
N PRO A 130 -8.63 13.19 16.75
CA PRO A 130 -7.57 13.42 17.74
C PRO A 130 -6.48 12.33 17.78
N GLY A 131 -6.72 11.19 17.14
CA GLY A 131 -5.72 10.14 16.93
C GLY A 131 -5.22 10.17 15.50
N ASP A 132 -3.98 9.77 15.29
CA ASP A 132 -3.36 9.78 13.97
C ASP A 132 -4.11 8.87 12.97
N ASP A 133 -4.34 9.40 11.77
CA ASP A 133 -4.85 8.68 10.61
C ASP A 133 -3.72 8.50 9.57
N TRP A 134 -3.52 7.26 9.12
CA TRP A 134 -2.36 6.84 8.32
C TRP A 134 -2.71 5.90 7.17
N TYR A 135 -1.77 5.79 6.21
CA TYR A 135 -1.80 4.83 5.10
C TYR A 135 -3.16 4.75 4.40
N PRO A 136 -3.64 5.84 3.79
CA PRO A 136 -4.85 5.80 2.98
C PRO A 136 -4.67 4.84 1.81
N VAL A 137 -5.71 4.06 1.53
CA VAL A 137 -5.80 3.15 0.38
C VAL A 137 -7.17 3.33 -0.25
N ILE A 138 -7.19 3.62 -1.54
CA ILE A 138 -8.45 3.70 -2.28
C ILE A 138 -9.05 2.30 -2.40
N MET A 139 -10.29 2.17 -1.93
CA MET A 139 -11.09 0.96 -2.08
C MET A 139 -11.84 0.99 -3.41
N ASN A 140 -12.47 2.12 -3.71
CA ASN A 140 -13.19 2.37 -4.97
C ASN A 140 -13.46 3.87 -5.19
N GLN A 141 -14.37 4.19 -6.12
CA GLN A 141 -14.71 5.57 -6.50
C GLN A 141 -15.28 6.41 -5.36
N ASP A 142 -15.82 5.79 -4.32
CA ASP A 142 -16.49 6.50 -3.22
C ASP A 142 -15.75 6.38 -1.89
N TYR A 143 -14.98 5.30 -1.69
CA TYR A 143 -14.45 4.93 -0.39
C TYR A 143 -12.95 4.67 -0.40
N PHE A 144 -12.36 4.90 0.77
CA PHE A 144 -10.98 4.54 1.09
C PHE A 144 -10.90 3.91 2.47
N VAL A 145 -9.90 3.05 2.64
CA VAL A 145 -9.54 2.41 3.90
C VAL A 145 -8.30 3.09 4.45
N PHE A 146 -8.19 3.20 5.77
CA PHE A 146 -7.03 3.79 6.43
C PHE A 146 -6.85 3.20 7.83
N LEU A 147 -5.65 3.38 8.38
CA LEU A 147 -5.33 3.06 9.76
C LEU A 147 -5.59 4.27 10.64
N SER A 148 -6.13 4.06 11.84
CA SER A 148 -6.43 5.15 12.76
C SER A 148 -6.24 4.74 14.22
N GLU A 149 -5.69 5.68 15.00
CA GLU A 149 -5.56 5.57 16.45
C GLU A 149 -6.74 6.18 17.21
N ARG A 150 -7.82 6.58 16.52
CA ARG A 150 -8.94 7.33 17.13
C ARG A 150 -9.64 6.63 18.30
N ASP A 151 -9.63 5.29 18.32
CA ASP A 151 -10.23 4.47 19.38
C ASP A 151 -9.17 3.95 20.38
N SER A 152 -7.92 4.40 20.24
CA SER A 152 -6.84 4.02 21.17
C SER A 152 -7.03 4.68 22.54
N ASN A 153 -6.41 4.09 23.57
CA ASN A 153 -6.44 4.67 24.91
C ASN A 153 -5.64 5.98 24.91
N VAL A 154 -6.36 7.10 25.05
CA VAL A 154 -5.80 8.47 25.05
C VAL A 154 -4.78 8.72 26.16
N ASP A 155 -4.81 7.94 27.24
CA ASP A 155 -3.84 8.03 28.34
C ASP A 155 -2.48 7.42 27.99
N LEU A 156 -2.38 6.68 26.89
CA LEU A 156 -1.13 6.11 26.41
C LEU A 156 -0.35 7.15 25.58
N PRO A 157 0.99 7.16 25.68
CA PRO A 157 1.83 7.92 24.76
C PRO A 157 1.49 7.61 23.30
N VAL A 158 1.52 8.62 22.41
CA VAL A 158 1.13 8.47 21.00
C VAL A 158 1.81 7.28 20.33
N HIS A 159 3.11 7.08 20.56
CA HIS A 159 3.91 6.00 19.97
C HIS A 159 3.60 4.57 20.45
N VAL A 160 2.66 4.39 21.39
CA VAL A 160 2.18 3.06 21.82
C VAL A 160 0.69 2.85 21.57
N ARG A 161 0.03 3.80 20.89
CA ARG A 161 -1.37 3.67 20.52
C ARG A 161 -1.52 2.61 19.43
N ALA A 162 -2.63 1.86 19.49
CA ALA A 162 -2.90 0.79 18.54
C ALA A 162 -3.70 1.32 17.35
N ASN A 163 -3.31 0.90 16.14
CA ASN A 163 -4.03 1.19 14.92
C ASN A 163 -5.25 0.27 14.78
N SER A 164 -6.37 0.86 14.39
CA SER A 164 -7.56 0.15 13.91
C SER A 164 -7.83 0.52 12.46
N VAL A 165 -8.52 -0.36 11.73
CA VAL A 165 -8.86 -0.18 10.33
C VAL A 165 -10.23 0.48 10.21
N TYR A 166 -10.31 1.57 9.44
CA TYR A 166 -11.55 2.30 9.17
C TYR A 166 -11.82 2.43 7.69
N LEU A 167 -13.10 2.60 7.37
CA LEU A 167 -13.62 2.98 6.06
C LEU A 167 -14.13 4.41 6.12
N ALA A 168 -13.77 5.24 5.16
CA ALA A 168 -14.31 6.59 5.02
C ALA A 168 -14.75 6.86 3.58
N ASN A 169 -15.70 7.77 3.42
CA ASN A 169 -16.16 8.25 2.13
C ASN A 169 -15.32 9.46 1.69
N LEU A 170 -14.93 9.50 0.41
CA LEU A 170 -14.12 10.59 -0.18
C LEU A 170 -14.82 11.97 -0.16
N ASN A 171 -16.15 11.97 -0.01
CA ASN A 171 -16.95 13.19 0.15
C ASN A 171 -17.13 13.60 1.61
N GLY A 172 -16.51 12.86 2.54
CA GLY A 172 -16.59 13.09 3.98
C GLY A 172 -17.76 12.35 4.65
N GLY A 173 -17.95 12.62 5.94
CA GLY A 173 -18.86 11.88 6.81
C GLY A 173 -18.10 11.19 7.94
N THR A 174 -18.82 10.47 8.79
CA THR A 174 -18.20 9.76 9.92
C THR A 174 -17.58 8.46 9.43
N PRO A 175 -16.26 8.23 9.63
CA PRO A 175 -15.64 6.97 9.28
C PRO A 175 -16.25 5.80 10.04
N THR A 176 -16.38 4.67 9.37
CA THR A 176 -16.94 3.43 9.92
C THR A 176 -15.80 2.53 10.38
N PHE A 177 -15.85 2.11 11.65
CA PHE A 177 -14.94 1.10 12.18
C PHE A 177 -15.11 -0.22 11.44
N LEU A 178 -14.02 -0.72 10.86
CA LEU A 178 -14.02 -2.03 10.21
C LEU A 178 -13.47 -3.09 11.15
N SER A 179 -12.24 -2.90 11.62
CA SER A 179 -11.57 -3.90 12.45
C SER A 179 -10.65 -3.21 13.43
N GLY A 180 -10.63 -3.69 14.67
CA GLY A 180 -9.70 -3.25 15.68
C GLY A 180 -8.91 -4.46 16.08
N THR A 181 -7.59 -4.36 15.97
CA THR A 181 -6.72 -5.38 16.52
C THR A 181 -5.76 -4.69 17.46
N SER A 182 -5.38 -5.39 18.52
CA SER A 182 -4.23 -5.08 19.35
C SER A 182 -2.89 -5.15 18.59
N ASP A 183 -2.92 -5.19 17.26
CA ASP A 183 -1.88 -5.76 16.43
C ASP A 183 -1.37 -4.71 15.43
N ASP A 184 -0.06 -4.77 15.17
CA ASP A 184 0.76 -3.83 14.39
C ASP A 184 0.44 -3.90 12.88
N PHE A 185 -0.76 -3.46 12.48
CA PHE A 185 -1.10 -3.36 11.06
C PHE A 185 -0.24 -2.31 10.37
N LYS A 186 0.37 -2.70 9.24
CA LYS A 186 1.13 -1.81 8.38
C LYS A 186 0.63 -1.89 6.94
N ALA A 187 0.56 -0.72 6.30
CA ALA A 187 0.33 -0.55 4.87
C ALA A 187 -0.75 -1.48 4.29
N PRO A 188 -2.04 -1.30 4.68
CA PRO A 188 -3.12 -2.07 4.09
C PRO A 188 -3.12 -1.96 2.57
N THR A 189 -3.64 -2.98 1.88
CA THR A 189 -4.15 -2.84 0.52
C THR A 189 -5.52 -3.52 0.42
N VAL A 190 -6.32 -3.16 -0.58
CA VAL A 190 -7.70 -3.64 -0.74
C VAL A 190 -7.80 -4.57 -1.95
N ILE A 191 -8.45 -5.73 -1.77
CA ILE A 191 -8.81 -6.63 -2.87
C ILE A 191 -10.19 -6.25 -3.41
N ASN A 192 -10.20 -5.72 -4.65
CA ASN A 192 -11.32 -5.67 -5.60
C ASN A 192 -12.76 -5.57 -5.07
N ASP A 193 -13.20 -4.49 -4.42
CA ASP A 193 -14.60 -4.30 -3.96
C ASP A 193 -15.18 -5.47 -3.11
N GLU A 194 -14.37 -6.48 -2.77
CA GLU A 194 -14.81 -7.81 -2.33
C GLU A 194 -14.82 -7.92 -0.81
N ASN A 195 -14.84 -6.79 -0.11
CA ASN A 195 -14.76 -6.76 1.34
C ASN A 195 -13.52 -7.50 1.89
N ILE A 196 -12.43 -7.67 1.14
CA ILE A 196 -11.19 -8.30 1.62
C ILE A 196 -10.06 -7.28 1.65
N LEU A 197 -9.34 -7.24 2.77
CA LEU A 197 -8.10 -6.48 2.93
C LEU A 197 -6.90 -7.42 2.91
N VAL A 198 -5.81 -6.99 2.28
CA VAL A 198 -4.48 -7.57 2.51
C VAL A 198 -3.78 -6.71 3.53
N LEU A 199 -3.31 -7.34 4.59
CA LEU A 199 -2.67 -6.70 5.72
C LEU A 199 -1.35 -7.38 6.01
N ASN A 200 -0.38 -6.61 6.47
CA ASN A 200 0.73 -7.18 7.21
C ASN A 200 0.35 -7.23 8.69
N LYS A 201 0.38 -8.43 9.28
CA LYS A 201 0.12 -8.67 10.71
C LYS A 201 1.09 -9.73 11.21
N ASP A 202 1.77 -9.42 12.31
CA ASP A 202 2.75 -10.31 12.95
C ASP A 202 3.79 -10.86 11.95
N ASP A 203 4.32 -9.97 11.10
CA ASP A 203 5.28 -10.28 10.03
C ASP A 203 4.76 -11.27 8.97
N GLN A 204 3.43 -11.40 8.83
CA GLN A 204 2.78 -12.25 7.84
C GLN A 204 1.80 -11.45 6.98
N ILE A 205 1.68 -11.84 5.71
CA ILE A 205 0.62 -11.38 4.83
C ILE A 205 -0.67 -12.13 5.18
N VAL A 206 -1.71 -11.36 5.49
CA VAL A 206 -3.01 -11.85 5.96
C VAL A 206 -4.10 -11.29 5.06
N LEU A 207 -5.00 -12.17 4.62
CA LEU A 207 -6.29 -11.78 4.06
C LEU A 207 -7.30 -11.62 5.18
N TYR A 208 -7.93 -10.45 5.27
CA TYR A 208 -8.98 -10.14 6.24
C TYR A 208 -10.30 -9.86 5.54
N ASP A 209 -11.29 -10.73 5.77
CA ASP A 209 -12.64 -10.59 5.23
C ASP A 209 -13.47 -9.68 6.16
N LEU A 210 -13.87 -8.52 5.66
CA LEU A 210 -14.70 -7.51 6.33
C LEU A 210 -16.14 -7.99 6.59
N THR A 211 -16.64 -8.95 5.81
CA THR A 211 -17.98 -9.52 5.96
C THR A 211 -18.00 -10.51 7.12
N THR A 212 -17.09 -11.47 7.09
CA THR A 212 -17.04 -12.57 8.09
C THR A 212 -16.22 -12.20 9.33
N ARG A 213 -15.37 -11.16 9.24
CA ARG A 213 -14.39 -10.74 10.25
C ARG A 213 -13.32 -11.79 10.52
N ILE A 214 -13.05 -12.67 9.54
CA ILE A 214 -12.06 -13.73 9.63
C ILE A 214 -10.77 -13.29 8.95
N SER A 215 -9.64 -13.56 9.59
CA SER A 215 -8.29 -13.39 9.05
C SER A 215 -7.66 -14.75 8.69
N GLN A 216 -6.94 -14.81 7.57
CA GLN A 216 -6.15 -15.96 7.17
C GLN A 216 -4.75 -15.53 6.70
N ALA A 217 -3.69 -16.05 7.31
CA ALA A 217 -2.34 -15.89 6.81
C ALA A 217 -2.17 -16.65 5.49
N VAL A 218 -1.52 -16.00 4.52
CA VAL A 218 -1.31 -16.53 3.16
C VAL A 218 0.16 -16.52 2.73
N SER A 219 1.03 -15.81 3.46
CA SER A 219 2.48 -15.89 3.27
C SER A 219 3.09 -17.14 3.90
N PRO A 220 4.30 -17.56 3.46
CA PRO A 220 5.11 -18.53 4.17
C PRO A 220 5.53 -18.05 5.57
N ALA A 221 5.53 -18.97 6.54
CA ALA A 221 5.76 -18.66 7.95
C ALA A 221 7.23 -18.31 8.27
N GLU A 222 8.16 -18.72 7.40
CA GLU A 222 9.59 -18.48 7.52
C GLU A 222 10.05 -17.12 6.98
N ILE A 223 9.16 -16.38 6.29
CA ILE A 223 9.46 -15.08 5.72
C ILE A 223 8.92 -13.99 6.65
N VAL A 224 9.80 -13.06 7.04
CA VAL A 224 9.41 -11.84 7.73
C VAL A 224 8.85 -10.89 6.67
N CYS A 225 7.54 -10.82 6.56
CA CYS A 225 6.86 -10.04 5.52
C CYS A 225 6.81 -8.56 5.91
N GLY A 226 6.81 -7.68 4.90
CA GLY A 226 6.62 -6.25 5.05
C GLY A 226 5.40 -5.74 4.27
N SER A 227 5.53 -4.53 3.72
CA SER A 227 4.50 -3.87 2.90
C SER A 227 4.08 -4.73 1.71
N SER A 228 2.80 -4.65 1.34
CA SER A 228 2.22 -5.44 0.26
C SER A 228 1.31 -4.63 -0.66
N ASP A 229 1.03 -5.19 -1.83
CA ASP A 229 0.02 -4.70 -2.77
C ASP A 229 -0.66 -5.86 -3.51
N PHE A 230 -1.82 -5.60 -4.12
CA PHE A 230 -2.61 -6.59 -4.81
C PHE A 230 -2.93 -6.18 -6.25
N SER A 231 -2.71 -7.10 -7.18
CA SER A 231 -3.09 -6.94 -8.58
C SER A 231 -4.44 -7.62 -8.84
N ASN A 232 -5.49 -6.81 -9.03
CA ASN A 232 -6.84 -7.29 -9.35
C ASN A 232 -6.87 -8.15 -10.64
N GLU A 233 -6.10 -7.79 -11.67
CA GLU A 233 -6.13 -8.52 -12.96
C GLU A 233 -5.58 -9.94 -12.84
N LYS A 234 -4.46 -10.12 -12.13
CA LYS A 234 -3.78 -11.42 -11.98
C LYS A 234 -4.14 -12.19 -10.71
N SER A 235 -4.87 -11.59 -9.78
CA SER A 235 -5.11 -12.15 -8.43
C SER A 235 -3.80 -12.47 -7.69
N TRP A 236 -2.85 -11.55 -7.77
CA TRP A 236 -1.52 -11.69 -7.17
C TRP A 236 -1.32 -10.71 -6.04
N ILE A 237 -0.64 -11.14 -4.98
CA ILE A 237 -0.11 -10.25 -3.93
C ILE A 237 1.38 -10.11 -4.15
N VAL A 238 1.87 -8.86 -4.24
CA VAL A 238 3.30 -8.57 -4.11
C VAL A 238 3.58 -8.14 -2.68
N PHE A 239 4.69 -8.58 -2.11
CA PHE A 239 5.13 -8.11 -0.80
C PHE A 239 6.65 -8.12 -0.69
N THR A 240 7.17 -7.26 0.18
CA THR A 240 8.57 -7.34 0.60
C THR A 240 8.70 -8.42 1.66
N GLY A 241 9.82 -9.15 1.65
CA GLY A 241 10.10 -10.13 2.68
C GLY A 241 11.59 -10.28 2.92
N SER A 242 11.93 -10.54 4.17
CA SER A 242 13.31 -10.81 4.60
C SER A 242 13.42 -12.26 5.05
N ASN A 243 14.46 -12.94 4.59
CA ASN A 243 14.83 -14.29 5.03
C ASN A 243 16.35 -14.39 5.23
N GLU A 244 16.89 -15.60 5.42
CA GLU A 244 18.33 -15.82 5.61
C GLU A 244 19.20 -15.35 4.41
N THR A 245 18.60 -15.16 3.24
CA THR A 245 19.30 -14.75 2.00
C THR A 245 19.29 -13.25 1.75
N GLY A 246 18.52 -12.48 2.53
CA GLY A 246 18.38 -11.02 2.42
C GLY A 246 16.95 -10.57 2.17
N ASP A 247 16.81 -9.34 1.68
CA ASP A 247 15.52 -8.74 1.33
C ASP A 247 15.16 -9.04 -0.12
N LEU A 248 13.95 -9.56 -0.33
CA LEU A 248 13.44 -9.94 -1.64
C LEU A 248 12.03 -9.38 -1.85
N LEU A 249 11.62 -9.32 -3.11
CA LEU A 249 10.21 -9.21 -3.46
C LEU A 249 9.63 -10.60 -3.64
N TYR A 250 8.38 -10.78 -3.22
CA TYR A 250 7.63 -12.01 -3.40
C TYR A 250 6.36 -11.71 -4.17
N ILE A 251 6.03 -12.54 -5.16
CA ILE A 251 4.72 -12.52 -5.82
C ILE A 251 4.01 -13.82 -5.48
N LEU A 252 2.93 -13.73 -4.70
CA LEU A 252 2.05 -14.83 -4.35
C LEU A 252 0.84 -14.86 -5.28
N ASP A 253 0.64 -15.97 -5.96
CA ASP A 253 -0.61 -16.28 -6.66
C ASP A 253 -1.63 -16.80 -5.64
N THR A 254 -2.69 -16.03 -5.39
CA THR A 254 -3.67 -16.39 -4.36
C THR A 254 -4.61 -17.52 -4.78
N LYS A 255 -4.70 -17.82 -6.08
CA LYS A 255 -5.52 -18.92 -6.61
C LYS A 255 -4.78 -20.25 -6.52
N GLU A 256 -3.51 -20.23 -6.91
CA GLU A 256 -2.68 -21.43 -6.96
C GLU A 256 -1.97 -21.72 -5.63
N GLY A 257 -1.86 -20.72 -4.74
CA GLY A 257 -1.18 -20.86 -3.45
C GLY A 257 0.33 -21.08 -3.60
N VAL A 258 0.93 -20.49 -4.64
CA VAL A 258 2.36 -20.57 -4.94
C VAL A 258 2.94 -19.17 -5.01
N TYR A 259 4.19 -19.02 -4.58
CA TYR A 259 4.90 -17.74 -4.71
C TYR A 259 6.18 -17.87 -5.52
N GLN A 260 6.56 -16.74 -6.10
CA GLN A 260 7.84 -16.53 -6.74
C GLN A 260 8.69 -15.57 -5.91
N GLU A 261 9.98 -15.89 -5.80
CA GLU A 261 10.97 -14.99 -5.20
C GLU A 261 11.65 -14.17 -6.28
N ILE A 262 11.76 -12.88 -6.05
CA ILE A 262 12.37 -11.91 -6.97
C ILE A 262 13.55 -11.25 -6.24
N ASN A 263 14.75 -11.60 -6.69
CA ASN A 263 15.97 -10.92 -6.27
C ASN A 263 16.18 -9.69 -7.16
N THR A 264 16.00 -8.50 -6.58
CA THR A 264 16.15 -7.22 -7.29
C THR A 264 17.61 -6.76 -7.35
N GLY A 265 18.50 -7.36 -6.56
CA GLY A 265 19.88 -6.91 -6.37
C GLY A 265 20.04 -5.73 -5.39
N PHE A 266 18.95 -5.27 -4.77
CA PHE A 266 18.96 -4.20 -3.78
C PHE A 266 18.60 -4.73 -2.38
N VAL A 267 18.77 -3.87 -1.38
CA VAL A 267 18.46 -4.13 0.03
C VAL A 267 17.46 -3.10 0.56
N ASN A 268 16.88 -3.36 1.74
CA ASN A 268 15.90 -2.49 2.39
C ASN A 268 14.72 -2.19 1.46
N LEU A 269 14.12 -3.24 0.89
CA LEU A 269 13.02 -3.09 -0.05
C LEU A 269 11.74 -2.64 0.68
N ASN A 270 11.02 -1.67 0.13
CA ASN A 270 9.75 -1.21 0.69
C ASN A 270 8.69 -0.85 -0.37
N ASN A 271 7.45 -0.78 0.09
CA ASN A 271 6.27 -0.30 -0.62
C ASN A 271 6.15 -0.80 -2.07
N PRO A 272 6.16 -2.13 -2.30
CA PRO A 272 5.94 -2.64 -3.63
C PRO A 272 4.52 -2.32 -4.09
N ARG A 273 4.36 -1.99 -5.37
CA ARG A 273 3.08 -1.66 -6.02
C ARG A 273 3.02 -2.23 -7.42
N PHE A 274 1.89 -2.82 -7.79
CA PHE A 274 1.66 -3.19 -9.18
C PHE A 274 1.35 -1.95 -10.02
N SER A 275 1.80 -1.94 -11.28
CA SER A 275 1.20 -1.05 -12.28
C SER A 275 -0.25 -1.44 -12.54
N PRO A 276 -1.10 -0.52 -13.01
CA PRO A 276 -2.51 -0.80 -13.30
C PRO A 276 -2.73 -1.96 -14.29
N ASP A 277 -1.77 -2.20 -15.19
CA ASP A 277 -1.79 -3.30 -16.17
C ASP A 277 -1.06 -4.57 -15.70
N SER A 278 -0.62 -4.60 -14.45
CA SER A 278 0.12 -5.71 -13.80
C SER A 278 1.36 -6.20 -14.57
N LYS A 279 1.99 -5.32 -15.36
CA LYS A 279 3.23 -5.61 -16.10
C LYS A 279 4.49 -5.09 -15.41
N TRP A 280 4.34 -4.19 -14.45
CA TRP A 280 5.44 -3.59 -13.72
C TRP A 280 5.20 -3.68 -12.22
N LEU A 281 6.30 -3.74 -11.48
CA LEU A 281 6.35 -3.46 -10.05
C LEU A 281 7.08 -2.14 -9.85
N LEU A 282 6.53 -1.25 -9.04
CA LEU A 282 7.22 -0.12 -8.42
C LEU A 282 7.62 -0.54 -7.01
N PHE A 283 8.80 -0.15 -6.55
CA PHE A 283 9.26 -0.38 -5.18
C PHE A 283 10.31 0.66 -4.79
N GLY A 284 10.48 0.89 -3.48
CA GLY A 284 11.62 1.63 -2.96
C GLY A 284 12.74 0.69 -2.53
N ALA A 285 13.98 1.17 -2.66
CA ALA A 285 15.17 0.47 -2.19
C ALA A 285 16.28 1.48 -1.84
N GLU A 286 17.22 1.07 -0.99
CA GLU A 286 18.31 1.93 -0.58
C GLU A 286 19.46 1.93 -1.60
N VAL A 287 19.93 3.13 -1.98
CA VAL A 287 21.17 3.35 -2.75
C VAL A 287 21.98 4.43 -2.04
N ASP A 288 23.23 4.11 -1.73
CA ASP A 288 24.16 5.02 -1.05
C ASP A 288 23.61 5.65 0.25
N GLY A 289 22.79 4.88 0.99
CA GLY A 289 22.18 5.33 2.25
C GLY A 289 20.86 6.09 2.09
N HIS A 290 20.33 6.18 0.88
CA HIS A 290 19.10 6.93 0.57
C HIS A 290 18.08 6.06 -0.17
N PHE A 291 16.82 6.10 0.26
CA PHE A 291 15.73 5.43 -0.43
C PHE A 291 15.43 6.08 -1.78
N GLN A 292 15.41 5.27 -2.83
CA GLN A 292 15.07 5.65 -4.19
C GLN A 292 13.99 4.73 -4.75
N LEU A 293 13.22 5.25 -5.71
CA LEU A 293 12.19 4.47 -6.40
C LEU A 293 12.77 3.75 -7.60
N PHE A 294 12.31 2.52 -7.80
CA PHE A 294 12.65 1.66 -8.92
C PHE A 294 11.40 1.07 -9.53
N ARG A 295 11.46 0.70 -10.80
CA ARG A 295 10.49 -0.22 -11.41
C ARG A 295 11.15 -1.44 -12.02
N LEU A 296 10.42 -2.54 -12.04
CA LEU A 296 10.85 -3.81 -12.58
C LEU A 296 9.74 -4.38 -13.47
N SER A 297 10.11 -4.84 -14.67
CA SER A 297 9.16 -5.51 -15.57
C SER A 297 8.92 -6.95 -15.09
N ILE A 298 7.65 -7.30 -14.96
CA ILE A 298 7.15 -8.64 -14.62
C ILE A 298 6.23 -9.20 -15.72
N ALA A 299 6.28 -8.61 -16.91
CA ALA A 299 5.40 -8.97 -18.03
C ALA A 299 5.59 -10.41 -18.53
N SER A 300 6.77 -11.00 -18.28
CA SER A 300 7.08 -12.38 -18.66
C SER A 300 6.88 -13.40 -17.54
N LEU A 301 6.43 -12.96 -16.35
CA LEU A 301 6.04 -13.84 -15.25
C LEU A 301 4.62 -14.40 -15.46
#